data_AF-A0A844M4M2-F1
#
_entry.id   AF-A0A844M4M2-F1
#
_cell.length_a   1.000
_cell.length_b   1.000
_cell.length_c   1.000
_cell.angle_alpha   90.00
_cell.angle_beta   90.00
_cell.angle_gamma   90.00
#
_symmetry.space_group_name_H-M   'P 1'
#
loop_
_entity.id
_entity.type
_entity.pdbx_description
1 polymer ?
#
loop_
_entity_poly.entity_id
_entity_poly.type
_entity_poly.pdbx_seq_one_letter_code
_entity_poly.pdbx_strand_id
1 'polypeptide(L)'
;MSFCMATLIGQEYGSRINLRSGPGTDFPEKGYGLVGDRVHILRKAGGIPQDLAAVERRGSVWYRVGFPKSGARGWVREDFISPECSN
;
A
#
# COMPACT_ATOMS: atom_id res chain seq x y z
N MET A 1 10.59 -7.96 7.54
CA MET A 1 9.57 -8.32 8.55
C MET A 1 8.34 -7.47 8.28
N SER A 2 7.30 -8.10 7.73
CA SER A 2 5.96 -7.52 7.56
C SER A 2 5.30 -7.47 8.95
N PHE A 3 4.74 -6.32 9.35
CA PHE A 3 4.12 -6.18 10.68
C PHE A 3 2.59 -6.23 10.61
N CYS A 4 2.00 -5.83 9.47
CA CYS A 4 0.55 -5.84 9.28
C CYS A 4 0.15 -6.42 7.94
N MET A 5 -0.95 -7.16 7.95
CA MET A 5 -1.73 -7.43 6.75
C MET A 5 -2.62 -6.24 6.46
N ALA A 6 -3.00 -6.09 5.20
CA ALA A 6 -4.03 -5.16 4.79
C ALA A 6 -4.82 -5.73 3.62
N THR A 7 -6.06 -5.29 3.49
CA THR A 7 -6.92 -5.62 2.37
C THR A 7 -7.08 -4.38 1.50
N LEU A 8 -6.95 -4.53 0.18
CA LEU A 8 -7.25 -3.45 -0.75
C LEU A 8 -8.75 -3.23 -0.80
N ILE A 9 -9.18 -1.99 -0.54
CA ILE A 9 -10.59 -1.60 -0.49
C ILE A 9 -10.91 -0.63 -1.62
N GLY A 10 -12.18 -0.58 -2.00
CA GLY A 10 -12.69 0.31 -3.03
C GLY A 10 -14.20 0.13 -3.16
N GLN A 11 -14.82 0.90 -4.06
CA GLN A 11 -16.28 0.88 -4.23
C GLN A 11 -16.80 -0.43 -4.82
N GLU A 12 -16.05 -1.05 -5.73
CA GLU A 12 -16.44 -2.28 -6.42
C GLU A 12 -15.34 -3.35 -6.32
N TYR A 13 -15.72 -4.57 -5.92
CA TYR A 13 -14.82 -5.71 -5.83
C TYR A 13 -14.20 -6.03 -7.19
N GLY A 14 -12.91 -6.34 -7.23
CA GLY A 14 -12.20 -6.57 -8.50
C GLY A 14 -11.83 -5.30 -9.28
N SER A 15 -12.18 -4.10 -8.78
CA SER A 15 -11.66 -2.85 -9.36
C SER A 15 -10.14 -2.74 -9.19
N ARG A 16 -9.48 -2.08 -10.15
CA ARG A 16 -8.02 -1.92 -10.12
C ARG A 16 -7.61 -0.80 -9.18
N ILE A 17 -6.66 -1.10 -8.29
CA ILE A 17 -5.99 -0.14 -7.42
C ILE A 17 -4.54 0.01 -7.89
N ASN A 18 -4.15 1.23 -8.24
CA ASN A 18 -2.83 1.47 -8.80
C ASN A 18 -1.74 1.33 -7.75
N LEU A 19 -0.70 0.59 -8.10
CA LEU A 19 0.51 0.42 -7.29
C LEU A 19 1.59 1.34 -7.84
N ARG A 20 1.97 2.37 -7.08
CA ARG A 20 2.93 3.40 -7.54
C ARG A 20 4.36 3.15 -7.04
N SER A 21 5.33 3.73 -7.74
CA SER A 21 6.76 3.60 -7.39
C SER A 21 7.17 4.43 -6.17
N GLY A 22 6.41 5.48 -5.85
CA GLY A 22 6.60 6.36 -4.71
C GLY A 22 5.28 6.87 -4.13
N PRO A 23 5.34 7.55 -2.97
CA PRO A 23 4.17 8.11 -2.31
C PRO A 23 3.72 9.39 -3.01
N GLY A 24 2.73 9.25 -3.87
CA GLY A 24 2.08 10.36 -4.56
C GLY A 24 1.59 10.01 -5.95
N THR A 25 0.66 10.81 -6.45
CA THR A 25 0.08 10.59 -7.80
C THR A 25 1.05 10.93 -8.92
N ASP A 26 2.08 11.72 -8.64
CA ASP A 26 3.11 12.12 -9.61
C ASP A 26 4.12 10.99 -9.90
N PHE A 27 4.13 9.94 -9.06
CA PHE A 27 5.01 8.80 -9.26
C PHE A 27 4.41 7.80 -10.25
N PRO A 28 5.23 7.20 -11.15
CA PRO A 28 4.73 6.26 -12.15
C PRO A 28 4.14 5.00 -11.51
N GLU A 29 3.15 4.45 -12.21
CA GLU A 29 2.50 3.20 -11.86
C GLU A 29 3.43 2.03 -12.19
N LYS A 30 3.65 1.14 -11.23
CA LYS A 30 4.46 -0.08 -11.38
C LYS A 30 3.59 -1.32 -11.62
N GLY A 31 2.28 -1.19 -11.44
CA GLY A 31 1.32 -2.26 -11.56
C GLY A 31 0.01 -1.90 -10.87
N TYR A 32 -0.80 -2.91 -10.59
CA TYR A 32 -2.06 -2.76 -9.91
C TYR A 32 -2.35 -3.97 -9.02
N GLY A 33 -3.15 -3.75 -7.98
CA GLY A 33 -3.88 -4.80 -7.28
C GLY A 33 -5.36 -4.71 -7.61
N LEU A 34 -6.12 -5.68 -7.12
CA LEU A 34 -7.58 -5.68 -7.22
C LEU A 34 -8.19 -5.40 -5.84
N VAL A 35 -9.33 -4.72 -5.81
CA VAL A 35 -10.13 -4.60 -4.59
C VAL A 35 -10.49 -6.00 -4.09
N GLY A 36 -10.18 -6.27 -2.82
CA GLY A 36 -10.26 -7.59 -2.20
C GLY A 36 -8.92 -8.33 -2.10
N ASP A 37 -7.88 -7.86 -2.79
CA ASP A 37 -6.56 -8.47 -2.65
C ASP A 37 -5.96 -8.20 -1.26
N ARG A 38 -5.30 -9.22 -0.73
CA ARG A 38 -4.53 -9.13 0.52
C ARG A 38 -3.09 -8.74 0.21
N VAL A 39 -2.60 -7.73 0.90
CA VAL A 39 -1.24 -7.23 0.80
C VAL A 39 -0.58 -7.16 2.17
N HIS A 40 0.75 -7.20 2.19
CA HIS A 40 1.53 -6.92 3.38
C HIS A 40 1.88 -5.44 3.42
N ILE A 41 1.67 -4.78 4.56
CA ILE A 41 2.29 -3.47 4.80
C ILE A 41 3.77 -3.72 5.12
N LEU A 42 4.63 -3.15 4.28
CA LEU A 42 6.06 -3.34 4.34
C LEU A 42 6.72 -2.16 5.05
N ARG A 43 7.50 -2.46 6.10
CA ARG A 43 8.43 -1.49 6.65
C ARG A 43 9.69 -1.40 5.79
N LYS A 44 10.30 -0.21 5.74
CA LYS A 44 11.67 -0.07 5.26
C LYS A 44 12.58 -0.91 6.18
N ALA A 45 13.47 -1.72 5.59
CA ALA A 45 14.41 -2.52 6.37
C ALA A 45 15.33 -1.57 7.17
N GLY A 46 15.40 -1.74 8.49
CA GLY A 46 16.09 -0.82 9.40
C GLY A 46 15.36 0.50 9.68
N GLY A 47 14.15 0.67 9.16
CA GLY A 47 13.33 1.87 9.35
C GLY A 47 12.57 1.89 10.67
N ILE A 48 12.29 3.11 11.15
CA ILE A 48 11.40 3.37 12.29
C ILE A 48 9.92 3.18 11.87
N PRO A 49 8.96 2.98 12.79
CA PRO A 49 7.54 2.80 12.45
C PRO A 49 6.96 3.90 11.54
N GLN A 50 7.48 5.13 11.60
CA GLN A 50 7.09 6.22 10.69
C GLN A 50 7.42 5.94 9.21
N ASP A 51 8.25 4.94 8.87
CA ASP A 51 8.56 4.58 7.48
C ASP A 51 7.50 3.66 6.83
N LEU A 52 6.43 3.31 7.55
CA LEU A 52 5.31 2.50 7.02
C LEU A 52 4.42 3.30 6.08
N ALA A 53 4.29 4.60 6.35
CA ALA A 53 3.41 5.50 5.64
C ALA A 53 4.15 6.80 5.32
N ALA A 54 4.03 7.27 4.10
CA ALA A 54 4.61 8.54 3.68
C ALA A 54 3.48 9.52 3.34
N VAL A 55 3.60 10.72 3.89
CA VAL A 55 2.67 11.81 3.59
C VAL A 55 3.16 12.53 2.34
N GLU A 56 2.36 12.52 1.29
CA GLU A 56 2.61 13.32 0.10
C GLU A 56 2.54 14.81 0.43
N ARG A 57 3.16 15.67 -0.40
CA ARG A 57 3.11 17.13 -0.24
C ARG A 57 1.70 17.71 -0.10
N ARG A 58 0.69 17.01 -0.62
CA ARG A 58 -0.73 17.40 -0.58
C ARG A 58 -1.46 16.92 0.69
N GLY A 59 -0.78 16.22 1.59
CA GLY A 59 -1.34 15.72 2.84
C GLY A 59 -1.93 14.31 2.79
N SER A 60 -1.96 13.67 1.61
CA SER A 60 -2.44 12.29 1.50
C SER A 60 -1.42 11.28 2.05
N VAL A 61 -1.88 10.31 2.83
CA VAL A 61 -1.03 9.24 3.35
C VAL A 61 -0.95 8.08 2.36
N TRP A 62 0.25 7.56 2.17
CA TRP A 62 0.53 6.44 1.29
C TRP A 62 1.24 5.33 2.06
N TYR A 63 0.74 4.10 1.96
CA TYR A 63 1.35 2.94 2.58
C TYR A 63 2.18 2.16 1.59
N ARG A 64 3.36 1.72 2.03
CA ARG A 64 4.18 0.82 1.24
C ARG A 64 3.67 -0.61 1.40
N VAL A 65 3.28 -1.23 0.30
CA VAL A 65 2.70 -2.57 0.29
C VAL A 65 3.50 -3.56 -0.54
N GLY A 66 3.34 -4.84 -0.20
CA GLY A 66 3.90 -5.98 -0.91
C GLY A 66 2.82 -7.03 -1.17
N PHE A 67 2.68 -7.43 -2.43
CA PHE A 67 1.76 -8.48 -2.83
C PHE A 67 2.38 -9.85 -2.55
N PRO A 68 1.77 -10.69 -1.70
CA PRO A 68 2.33 -11.99 -1.35
C PRO A 68 2.42 -12.95 -2.54
N LYS A 69 1.43 -12.91 -3.45
CA LYS A 69 1.36 -13.82 -4.60
C LYS A 69 2.39 -13.50 -5.69
N SER A 70 2.55 -12.22 -6.03
CA SER A 70 3.42 -11.78 -7.14
C SER A 70 4.78 -11.27 -6.68
N GLY A 71 4.96 -11.00 -5.38
CA GLY A 71 6.14 -10.33 -4.85
C GLY A 71 6.25 -8.84 -5.23
N ALA A 72 5.25 -8.29 -5.95
CA ALA A 72 5.25 -6.90 -6.36
C ALA A 72 5.23 -5.96 -5.15
N ARG A 73 5.98 -4.85 -5.22
CA ARG A 73 6.09 -3.88 -4.13
C ARG A 73 5.91 -2.46 -4.67
N GLY A 74 5.21 -1.64 -3.91
CA GLY A 74 4.99 -0.24 -4.25
C GLY A 74 4.18 0.48 -3.19
N TRP A 75 3.56 1.59 -3.59
CA TRP A 75 2.79 2.47 -2.72
C TRP A 75 1.33 2.51 -3.15
N VAL A 76 0.46 2.44 -2.15
CA VAL A 76 -1.00 2.55 -2.29
C VAL A 76 -1.49 3.62 -1.32
N ARG A 77 -2.44 4.45 -1.76
CA ARG A 77 -2.99 5.53 -0.93
C ARG A 77 -3.86 4.96 0.18
N GLU A 78 -3.92 5.63 1.32
CA GLU A 78 -4.70 5.22 2.50
C GLU A 78 -6.18 4.91 2.17
N ASP A 79 -6.79 5.65 1.25
CA ASP A 79 -8.20 5.47 0.85
C ASP A 79 -8.52 4.09 0.27
N PHE A 80 -7.50 3.39 -0.25
CA PHE A 80 -7.66 2.11 -0.94
C PHE A 80 -7.05 0.94 -0.17
N ILE A 81 -6.74 1.14 1.11
CA ILE A 81 -6.13 0.12 1.95
C ILE A 81 -6.77 0.13 3.32
N SER A 82 -7.16 -1.05 3.79
CA SER A 82 -7.63 -1.27 5.15
C SER A 82 -6.59 -2.09 5.91
N PRO A 83 -5.76 -1.45 6.77
CA PRO A 83 -4.80 -2.16 7.61
C PRO A 83 -5.51 -3.04 8.63
N GLU A 84 -5.17 -4.32 8.64
CA GLU A 84 -5.56 -5.30 9.67
C GLU A 84 -4.35 -5.52 10.59
N CYS A 85 -3.89 -4.43 11.22
CA CYS A 85 -2.88 -4.51 12.27
C CYS A 85 -3.56 -5.01 13.54
N SER A 86 -3.26 -6.24 13.98
CA SER A 86 -3.61 -6.68 15.34
C SER A 86 -2.81 -5.80 16.32
N ASN A 87 -3.55 -5.01 17.10
CA ASN A 87 -3.01 -4.11 18.13
C ASN A 87 -2.48 -4.91 19.33
#